data_AF-A0A2E4K561-F1
#
_entry.id   AF-A0A2E4K561-F1
#
_cell.length_a   1.000
_cell.length_b   1.000
_cell.length_c   1.000
_cell.angle_alpha   90.00
_cell.angle_beta   90.00
_cell.angle_gamma   90.00
#
_symmetry.space_group_name_H-M   'P 1'
#
loop_
_entity.id
_entity.type
_entity.pdbx_description
1 polymer ?
#
loop_
_entity_poly.entity_id
_entity_poly.type
_entity_poly.pdbx_seq_one_letter_code
_entity_poly.pdbx_strand_id
1 'polypeptide(L)'
;MLFHSSNSFLKLESEQEIIKRKNSRILIFIIFINIRIFKMRLLIIFFVLTNVNSSINENIEKLYHSKNNKFSVLIFTKTNGFVHGEAIKEGIKLITNIGKQNDFNVDHTNVSSFFIEENLKNYQSIIFLNTTLDVLNNDEEVFFKNFIQTGGGFVGVHSATDTEYEWEWYGKLVGAYFKNHPKIQKAKISTINKSHISTSHLNETWEI
;
A
#
# COMPACT_ATOMS: atom_id res chain seq x y z
N MET A 1 58.32 50.98 -66.98
CA MET A 1 58.88 51.93 -65.99
C MET A 1 57.76 52.29 -65.02
N LEU A 2 57.99 52.11 -63.71
CA LEU A 2 57.27 52.70 -62.56
C LEU A 2 55.93 52.09 -62.06
N PHE A 3 56.02 51.54 -60.83
CA PHE A 3 55.18 51.68 -59.62
C PHE A 3 53.70 52.11 -59.71
N HIS A 4 52.79 51.36 -59.05
CA HIS A 4 52.26 51.74 -57.72
C HIS A 4 51.39 50.64 -57.06
N SER A 5 51.47 50.61 -55.72
CA SER A 5 50.84 49.70 -54.76
C SER A 5 49.36 50.01 -54.47
N SER A 6 48.60 49.02 -53.96
CA SER A 6 47.54 49.32 -53.00
C SER A 6 47.38 48.22 -51.91
N ASN A 7 47.70 48.64 -50.68
CA ASN A 7 47.08 48.34 -49.39
C ASN A 7 46.47 46.94 -49.13
N SER A 8 47.17 46.15 -48.33
CA SER A 8 46.53 45.26 -47.34
C SER A 8 46.80 45.80 -45.93
N PHE A 9 45.84 46.56 -45.41
CA PHE A 9 45.84 47.08 -44.04
C PHE A 9 45.65 45.89 -43.07
N LEU A 10 46.74 45.39 -42.48
CA LEU A 10 46.66 44.52 -41.31
C LEU A 10 46.12 45.36 -40.14
N LYS A 11 44.85 45.16 -39.79
CA LYS A 11 44.21 45.79 -38.64
C LYS A 11 44.84 45.22 -37.36
N LEU A 12 45.79 45.95 -36.77
CA LEU A 12 46.32 45.66 -35.43
C LEU A 12 45.19 45.95 -34.43
N GLU A 13 44.66 44.89 -33.84
CA GLU A 13 43.64 44.99 -32.80
C GLU A 13 44.28 45.56 -31.53
N SER A 14 43.61 46.51 -30.88
CA SER A 14 44.18 47.17 -29.69
C SER A 14 44.21 46.21 -28.48
N GLU A 15 45.20 46.34 -27.59
CA GLU A 15 45.30 45.49 -26.39
C GLU A 15 44.02 45.51 -25.54
N GLN A 16 43.32 46.65 -25.49
CA GLN A 16 42.04 46.78 -24.80
C GLN A 16 40.92 45.93 -25.42
N GLU A 17 40.87 45.81 -26.75
CA GLU A 17 39.91 44.94 -27.44
C GLU A 17 40.19 43.46 -27.19
N ILE A 18 41.47 43.07 -27.12
CA ILE A 18 41.89 41.71 -26.79
C ILE A 18 41.47 41.35 -25.35
N ILE A 19 41.70 42.24 -24.38
CA ILE A 19 41.30 42.05 -22.98
C ILE A 19 39.77 41.97 -22.87
N LYS A 20 39.03 42.87 -23.53
CA LYS A 20 37.57 42.86 -23.55
C LYS A 20 37.03 41.57 -24.14
N ARG A 21 37.59 41.07 -25.25
CA ARG A 21 37.22 39.78 -25.86
C ARG A 21 37.53 38.59 -24.95
N LYS A 22 38.69 38.56 -24.28
CA LYS A 22 39.02 37.52 -23.29
C LYS A 22 38.05 37.53 -22.12
N ASN A 23 37.75 38.70 -21.56
CA ASN A 23 36.79 38.85 -20.46
C ASN A 23 35.36 38.44 -20.88
N SER A 24 34.93 38.79 -22.09
CA SER A 24 33.64 38.33 -22.64
C SER A 24 33.59 36.82 -22.81
N ARG A 25 34.67 36.18 -23.28
CA ARG A 25 34.75 34.72 -23.39
C ARG A 25 34.70 34.02 -22.04
N ILE A 26 35.37 34.57 -21.02
CA ILE A 26 35.33 34.07 -19.64
C ILE A 26 33.92 34.18 -19.06
N LEU A 27 33.25 35.33 -19.26
CA LEU A 27 31.89 35.54 -18.78
C LEU A 27 30.90 34.58 -19.43
N ILE A 28 30.99 34.38 -20.74
CA ILE A 28 30.18 33.41 -21.48
C ILE A 28 30.43 31.99 -20.94
N PHE A 29 31.68 31.60 -20.73
CA PHE A 29 32.04 30.29 -20.18
C PHE A 29 31.45 30.05 -18.77
N ILE A 30 31.51 31.06 -17.90
CA ILE A 30 30.90 30.99 -16.56
C ILE A 30 29.38 30.86 -16.63
N ILE A 31 28.72 31.57 -17.56
CA ILE A 31 27.27 31.45 -17.79
C ILE A 31 26.92 30.03 -18.25
N PHE A 32 27.68 29.47 -19.20
CA PHE A 32 27.46 28.09 -19.68
C PHE A 32 27.62 27.05 -18.55
N ILE A 33 28.62 27.21 -17.68
CA ILE A 33 28.81 26.33 -16.52
C ILE A 33 27.63 26.44 -15.55
N ASN A 34 27.20 27.66 -15.23
CA ASN A 34 26.07 27.87 -14.31
C ASN A 34 24.76 27.30 -14.87
N ILE A 35 24.49 27.45 -16.17
CA ILE A 35 23.33 26.84 -16.84
C ILE A 35 23.41 25.32 -16.76
N ARG A 36 24.59 24.72 -17.01
CA ARG A 36 24.79 23.28 -16.93
C ARG A 36 24.60 22.74 -15.51
N ILE A 37 25.14 23.43 -14.50
CA ILE A 37 24.96 23.09 -13.07
C ILE A 37 23.49 23.22 -12.67
N PHE A 38 22.80 24.29 -13.09
CA PHE A 38 21.38 24.50 -12.83
C PHE A 38 20.52 23.40 -13.46
N LYS A 39 20.79 23.05 -14.73
CA LYS A 39 20.08 21.98 -15.45
C LYS A 39 20.31 20.61 -14.79
N MET A 40 21.52 20.36 -14.28
CA MET A 40 21.87 19.13 -13.55
C MET A 40 21.16 19.05 -12.18
N ARG A 41 21.06 20.17 -11.45
CA ARG A 41 20.28 20.25 -10.19
C ARG A 41 18.79 20.05 -10.43
N LEU A 42 18.23 20.60 -11.51
CA LEU A 42 16.84 20.40 -11.89
C LEU A 42 16.56 18.93 -12.25
N LEU A 43 17.50 18.27 -12.93
CA LEU A 43 17.41 16.83 -13.24
C LEU A 43 17.48 15.96 -11.99
N ILE A 44 18.35 16.30 -11.02
CA ILE A 44 18.44 15.59 -9.74
C ILE A 44 17.16 15.78 -8.93
N ILE A 45 16.62 17.00 -8.85
CA ILE A 45 15.33 17.26 -8.17
C ILE A 45 14.20 16.51 -8.86
N PHE A 46 14.15 16.51 -10.19
CA PHE A 46 13.16 15.74 -10.95
C PHE A 46 13.30 14.23 -10.68
N PHE A 47 14.52 13.69 -10.67
CA PHE A 47 14.79 12.29 -10.37
C PHE A 47 14.41 11.92 -8.92
N VAL A 48 14.69 12.79 -7.94
CA VAL A 48 14.26 12.59 -6.54
C VAL A 48 12.74 12.66 -6.44
N LEU A 49 12.08 13.61 -7.10
CA LEU A 49 10.62 13.73 -7.11
C LEU A 49 9.93 12.55 -7.80
N THR A 50 10.53 11.97 -8.84
CA THR A 50 9.97 10.77 -9.50
C THR A 50 10.18 9.48 -8.70
N ASN A 51 11.28 9.38 -7.92
CA ASN A 51 11.58 8.19 -7.12
C ASN A 51 10.85 8.15 -5.77
N VAL A 52 10.37 9.29 -5.26
CA VAL A 52 9.55 9.32 -4.03
C VAL A 52 8.14 8.75 -4.26
N ASN A 53 7.68 8.65 -5.51
CA ASN A 53 6.34 8.15 -5.83
C ASN A 53 6.24 6.61 -5.97
N SER A 54 7.35 5.87 -6.03
CA SER A 54 7.27 4.41 -6.24
C SER A 54 7.22 3.60 -4.94
N SER A 55 7.52 4.20 -3.78
CA SER A 55 7.65 3.49 -2.50
C SER A 55 6.42 3.56 -1.58
N ILE A 56 5.33 4.21 -1.99
CA ILE A 56 4.13 4.40 -1.15
C ILE A 56 3.04 3.33 -1.44
N ASN A 57 3.16 2.55 -2.52
CA ASN A 57 2.16 1.55 -2.93
C ASN A 57 2.51 0.09 -2.55
N GLU A 58 3.53 -0.16 -1.72
CA GLU A 58 4.15 -1.50 -1.64
C GLU A 58 3.47 -2.55 -0.74
N ASN A 59 2.35 -2.25 -0.06
CA ASN A 59 1.87 -3.12 1.03
C ASN A 59 0.49 -3.78 0.81
N ILE A 60 -0.02 -3.80 -0.42
CA ILE A 60 -1.28 -4.48 -0.77
C ILE A 60 -1.04 -5.53 -1.87
N GLU A 61 -1.33 -6.79 -1.58
CA GLU A 61 -1.27 -7.88 -2.55
C GLU A 61 -2.64 -8.08 -3.19
N LYS A 62 -2.73 -7.92 -4.52
CA LYS A 62 -3.95 -8.16 -5.29
C LYS A 62 -4.03 -9.63 -5.71
N LEU A 63 -4.68 -10.46 -4.89
CA LEU A 63 -4.66 -11.92 -5.05
C LEU A 63 -5.57 -12.40 -6.18
N TYR A 64 -6.75 -11.79 -6.33
CA TYR A 64 -7.66 -12.05 -7.43
C TYR A 64 -8.56 -10.84 -7.68
N HIS A 65 -8.71 -10.44 -8.93
CA HIS A 65 -9.63 -9.38 -9.34
C HIS A 65 -10.52 -9.91 -10.47
N SER A 66 -11.83 -9.85 -10.25
CA SER A 66 -12.85 -10.11 -11.26
C SER A 66 -12.78 -9.06 -12.38
N LYS A 67 -13.16 -9.49 -13.60
CA LYS A 67 -13.32 -8.58 -14.74
C LYS A 67 -14.67 -7.86 -14.72
N ASN A 68 -15.68 -8.45 -14.10
CA ASN A 68 -17.08 -8.06 -14.27
C ASN A 68 -17.72 -7.59 -12.96
N ASN A 69 -17.15 -7.94 -11.81
CA ASN A 69 -17.63 -7.57 -10.50
C ASN A 69 -16.63 -6.68 -9.77
N LYS A 70 -17.14 -5.66 -9.09
CA LYS A 70 -16.34 -4.73 -8.29
C LYS A 70 -16.40 -5.01 -6.79
N PHE A 71 -17.23 -5.96 -6.36
CA PHE A 71 -17.26 -6.39 -4.96
C PHE A 71 -15.86 -6.82 -4.53
N SER A 72 -15.36 -6.27 -3.44
CA SER A 72 -13.99 -6.43 -3.00
C SER A 72 -13.93 -6.71 -1.50
N VAL A 73 -13.10 -7.67 -1.12
CA VAL A 73 -12.79 -7.95 0.28
C VAL A 73 -11.31 -7.76 0.55
N LEU A 74 -10.98 -7.30 1.76
CA LEU A 74 -9.61 -7.16 2.24
C LEU A 74 -9.31 -8.22 3.29
N ILE A 75 -8.29 -9.03 3.07
CA ILE A 75 -7.72 -9.93 4.07
C ILE A 75 -6.65 -9.17 4.85
N PHE A 76 -6.82 -9.07 6.16
CA PHE A 76 -5.86 -8.46 7.08
C PHE A 76 -5.25 -9.52 8.01
N THR A 77 -3.92 -9.61 8.03
CA THR A 77 -3.19 -10.67 8.76
C THR A 77 -2.09 -10.14 9.67
N LYS A 78 -2.14 -8.86 10.06
CA LYS A 78 -1.13 -8.32 10.99
C LYS A 78 -1.23 -9.04 12.33
N THR A 79 -0.10 -9.33 12.92
CA THR A 79 0.02 -9.93 14.25
C THR A 79 1.12 -9.20 15.00
N ASN A 80 0.84 -8.82 16.25
CA ASN A 80 1.84 -8.30 17.18
C ASN A 80 2.17 -9.32 18.29
N GLY A 81 1.63 -10.54 18.18
CA GLY A 81 1.92 -11.68 19.05
C GLY A 81 2.18 -12.97 18.28
N PHE A 82 1.58 -14.09 18.71
CA PHE A 82 1.78 -15.38 18.05
C PHE A 82 1.29 -15.37 16.59
N VAL A 83 2.11 -15.94 15.71
CA VAL A 83 1.86 -15.98 14.27
C VAL A 83 1.35 -17.36 13.86
N HIS A 84 0.09 -17.43 13.42
CA HIS A 84 -0.55 -18.64 12.92
C HIS A 84 -0.17 -18.93 11.46
N GLY A 85 1.13 -19.06 11.15
CA GLY A 85 1.68 -18.99 9.79
C GLY A 85 1.01 -19.90 8.75
N GLU A 86 0.94 -21.22 9.00
CA GLU A 86 0.30 -22.14 8.06
C GLU A 86 -1.21 -21.89 7.91
N ALA A 87 -1.90 -21.53 9.00
CA ALA A 87 -3.32 -21.21 8.96
C ALA A 87 -3.62 -19.92 8.18
N ILE A 88 -2.76 -18.89 8.32
CA ILE A 88 -2.83 -17.66 7.54
C ILE A 88 -2.66 -17.98 6.05
N LYS A 89 -1.61 -18.73 5.70
CA LYS A 89 -1.31 -19.10 4.31
C LYS A 89 -2.46 -19.87 3.66
N GLU A 90 -2.98 -20.91 4.31
CA GLU A 90 -4.10 -21.68 3.74
C GLU A 90 -5.41 -20.89 3.76
N GLY A 91 -5.62 -20.02 4.76
CA GLY A 91 -6.78 -19.12 4.81
C GLY A 91 -6.79 -18.11 3.66
N ILE A 92 -5.65 -17.48 3.35
CA ILE A 92 -5.50 -16.57 2.19
C ILE A 92 -5.85 -17.29 0.89
N LYS A 93 -5.29 -18.49 0.70
CA LYS A 93 -5.55 -19.33 -0.48
C LYS A 93 -7.02 -19.73 -0.58
N LEU A 94 -7.65 -20.13 0.52
CA LEU A 94 -9.07 -20.47 0.56
C LEU A 94 -9.94 -19.29 0.16
N ILE A 95 -9.76 -18.13 0.79
CA ILE A 95 -10.56 -16.93 0.51
C ILE A 95 -10.36 -16.46 -0.94
N THR A 96 -9.13 -16.53 -1.45
CA THR A 96 -8.83 -16.22 -2.86
C THR A 96 -9.58 -17.14 -3.82
N ASN A 97 -9.64 -18.44 -3.51
CA ASN A 97 -10.39 -19.40 -4.31
C ASN A 97 -11.90 -19.16 -4.23
N ILE A 98 -12.44 -18.78 -3.07
CA ILE A 98 -13.84 -18.38 -2.93
C ILE A 98 -14.12 -17.14 -3.78
N GLY A 99 -13.24 -16.14 -3.76
CA GLY A 99 -13.32 -14.96 -4.62
C GLY A 99 -13.36 -15.31 -6.10
N LYS A 100 -12.48 -16.21 -6.55
CA LYS A 100 -12.48 -16.73 -7.94
C LYS A 100 -13.77 -17.43 -8.32
N GLN A 101 -14.29 -18.29 -7.45
CA GLN A 101 -15.48 -19.09 -7.73
C GLN A 101 -16.76 -18.26 -7.74
N ASN A 102 -16.79 -17.17 -6.98
CA ASN A 102 -17.96 -16.30 -6.83
C ASN A 102 -17.77 -14.93 -7.52
N ASP A 103 -16.73 -14.83 -8.37
CA ASP A 103 -16.42 -13.66 -9.19
C ASP A 103 -16.36 -12.35 -8.38
N PHE A 104 -15.53 -12.27 -7.33
CA PHE A 104 -15.30 -11.02 -6.58
C PHE A 104 -13.83 -10.82 -6.20
N ASN A 105 -13.40 -9.57 -5.99
CA ASN A 105 -12.00 -9.21 -5.76
C ASN A 105 -11.54 -9.57 -4.35
N VAL A 106 -10.29 -10.02 -4.22
CA VAL A 106 -9.64 -10.36 -2.97
C VAL A 106 -8.27 -9.70 -2.96
N ASP A 107 -8.07 -8.83 -1.98
CA ASP A 107 -6.79 -8.23 -1.65
C ASP A 107 -6.30 -8.71 -0.29
N HIS A 108 -4.99 -8.62 -0.06
CA HIS A 108 -4.36 -8.97 1.21
C HIS A 108 -3.34 -7.94 1.67
N THR A 109 -3.31 -7.66 2.97
CA THR A 109 -2.27 -6.88 3.60
C THR A 109 -2.00 -7.37 5.03
N ASN A 110 -0.77 -7.18 5.49
CA ASN A 110 -0.37 -7.30 6.89
C ASN A 110 0.08 -5.95 7.49
N VAL A 111 -0.21 -4.84 6.80
CA VAL A 111 0.24 -3.50 7.18
C VAL A 111 -0.95 -2.67 7.64
N SER A 112 -0.92 -2.23 8.90
CA SER A 112 -2.03 -1.50 9.51
C SER A 112 -2.21 -0.09 8.96
N SER A 113 -1.15 0.54 8.44
CA SER A 113 -1.24 1.88 7.84
C SER A 113 -2.12 1.92 6.58
N PHE A 114 -2.55 0.76 6.08
CA PHE A 114 -3.57 0.67 5.05
C PHE A 114 -4.98 1.02 5.56
N PHE A 115 -5.22 1.01 6.88
CA PHE A 115 -6.49 1.34 7.52
C PHE A 115 -6.69 2.85 7.60
N ILE A 116 -6.86 3.46 6.44
CA ILE A 116 -7.28 4.85 6.26
C ILE A 116 -8.55 4.89 5.41
N GLU A 117 -9.37 5.93 5.59
CA GLU A 117 -10.66 6.06 4.91
C GLU A 117 -10.56 5.91 3.37
N GLU A 118 -9.55 6.52 2.76
CA GLU A 118 -9.33 6.46 1.31
C GLU A 118 -9.14 5.04 0.77
N ASN A 119 -8.53 4.16 1.57
CA ASN A 119 -8.30 2.78 1.20
C ASN A 119 -9.52 1.92 1.52
N LEU A 120 -10.07 2.06 2.72
CA LEU A 120 -11.15 1.20 3.22
C LEU A 120 -12.45 1.36 2.41
N LYS A 121 -12.71 2.55 1.83
CA LYS A 121 -13.89 2.78 0.98
C LYS A 121 -13.98 1.89 -0.26
N ASN A 122 -12.88 1.24 -0.65
CA ASN A 122 -12.85 0.34 -1.82
C ASN A 122 -13.36 -1.07 -1.51
N TYR A 123 -13.58 -1.40 -0.24
CA TYR A 123 -13.94 -2.75 0.20
C TYR A 123 -15.36 -2.79 0.76
N GLN A 124 -16.03 -3.91 0.58
CA GLN A 124 -17.34 -4.18 1.19
C GLN A 124 -17.20 -4.96 2.49
N SER A 125 -16.12 -5.71 2.67
CA SER A 125 -15.83 -6.42 3.92
C SER A 125 -14.34 -6.50 4.17
N ILE A 126 -13.97 -6.46 5.46
CA ILE A 126 -12.61 -6.71 5.92
C ILE A 126 -12.60 -7.99 6.74
N ILE A 127 -11.62 -8.84 6.48
CA ILE A 127 -11.45 -10.15 7.10
C ILE A 127 -10.21 -10.09 7.99
N PHE A 128 -10.39 -10.17 9.30
CA PHE A 128 -9.29 -10.32 10.25
C PHE A 128 -8.96 -11.81 10.32
N LEU A 129 -7.92 -12.21 9.59
CA LEU A 129 -7.53 -13.61 9.42
C LEU A 129 -6.35 -13.94 10.32
N ASN A 130 -6.67 -14.53 11.49
CA ASN A 130 -5.70 -14.89 12.51
C ASN A 130 -4.80 -13.71 12.96
N THR A 131 -5.38 -12.53 13.16
CA THR A 131 -4.71 -11.41 13.83
C THR A 131 -4.42 -11.75 15.30
N THR A 132 -3.47 -11.07 15.95
CA THR A 132 -3.12 -11.37 17.35
C THR A 132 -2.56 -10.12 18.03
N LEU A 133 -3.01 -9.85 19.25
CA LEU A 133 -2.74 -8.67 20.09
C LEU A 133 -3.22 -7.34 19.47
N ASP A 134 -2.66 -6.22 19.92
CA ASP A 134 -2.93 -4.86 19.44
C ASP A 134 -2.33 -4.69 18.04
N VAL A 135 -3.12 -4.45 17.00
CA VAL A 135 -2.68 -4.42 15.59
C VAL A 135 -2.95 -3.08 14.90
N LEU A 136 -3.87 -2.27 15.42
CA LEU A 136 -4.22 -0.94 14.93
C LEU A 136 -3.84 0.14 15.94
N ASN A 137 -3.27 1.26 15.47
CA ASN A 137 -3.14 2.44 16.33
C ASN A 137 -4.46 3.22 16.45
N ASN A 138 -4.52 4.20 17.34
CA ASN A 138 -5.71 5.02 17.61
C ASN A 138 -6.38 5.63 16.36
N ASP A 139 -5.61 6.09 15.37
CA ASP A 139 -6.18 6.67 14.15
C ASP A 139 -6.76 5.56 13.26
N GLU A 140 -6.03 4.46 13.09
CA GLU A 140 -6.45 3.27 12.35
C GLU A 140 -7.73 2.64 12.94
N GLU A 141 -7.85 2.60 14.28
CA GLU A 141 -9.05 2.20 15.01
C GLU A 141 -10.26 3.07 14.65
N VAL A 142 -10.09 4.40 14.61
CA VAL A 142 -11.15 5.34 14.24
C VAL A 142 -11.62 5.08 12.82
N PHE A 143 -10.70 4.89 11.87
CA PHE A 143 -11.04 4.59 10.48
C PHE A 143 -11.75 3.24 10.34
N PHE A 144 -11.28 2.19 11.03
CA PHE A 144 -11.93 0.88 11.01
C PHE A 144 -13.33 0.93 11.61
N LYS A 145 -13.49 1.61 12.75
CA LYS A 145 -14.78 1.81 13.39
C LYS A 145 -15.76 2.54 12.49
N ASN A 146 -15.32 3.62 11.83
CA ASN A 146 -16.14 4.35 10.88
C ASN A 146 -16.55 3.46 9.69
N PHE A 147 -15.63 2.66 9.15
CA PHE A 147 -15.92 1.68 8.10
C PHE A 147 -17.07 0.74 8.49
N ILE A 148 -17.03 0.16 9.70
CA ILE A 148 -18.12 -0.71 10.20
C ILE A 148 -19.42 0.08 10.41
N GLN A 149 -19.35 1.26 11.04
CA GLN A 149 -20.54 2.08 11.33
C GLN A 149 -21.24 2.61 10.07
N THR A 150 -20.52 2.70 8.95
CA THR A 150 -21.06 3.13 7.65
C THR A 150 -21.50 1.96 6.77
N GLY A 151 -21.53 0.74 7.30
CA GLY A 151 -22.08 -0.45 6.65
C GLY A 151 -21.05 -1.41 6.06
N GLY A 152 -19.76 -1.21 6.35
CA GLY A 152 -18.71 -2.17 6.02
C GLY A 152 -18.87 -3.49 6.78
N GLY A 153 -18.64 -4.60 6.09
CA GLY A 153 -18.71 -5.94 6.66
C GLY A 153 -17.44 -6.31 7.45
N PHE A 154 -17.62 -7.16 8.46
CA PHE A 154 -16.53 -7.73 9.24
C PHE A 154 -16.60 -9.25 9.28
N VAL A 155 -15.46 -9.91 9.13
CA VAL A 155 -15.29 -11.34 9.37
C VAL A 155 -14.05 -11.55 10.24
N GLY A 156 -14.25 -12.01 11.48
CA GLY A 156 -13.17 -12.43 12.35
C GLY A 156 -12.94 -13.94 12.26
N VAL A 157 -11.70 -14.38 12.04
CA VAL A 157 -11.35 -15.81 11.98
C VAL A 157 -10.33 -16.14 13.06
N HIS A 158 -10.65 -17.16 13.87
CA HIS A 158 -9.76 -17.75 14.88
C HIS A 158 -9.22 -16.72 15.89
N SER A 159 -7.91 -16.40 15.84
CA SER A 159 -7.25 -15.49 16.77
C SER A 159 -7.65 -14.02 16.57
N ALA A 160 -8.56 -13.70 15.65
CA ALA A 160 -9.28 -12.42 15.70
C ALA A 160 -9.97 -12.16 17.05
N THR A 161 -10.28 -13.20 17.82
CA THR A 161 -10.75 -13.06 19.23
C THR A 161 -9.62 -12.76 20.22
N ASP A 162 -8.37 -12.95 19.83
CA ASP A 162 -7.13 -12.67 20.57
C ASP A 162 -6.51 -11.34 20.09
N THR A 163 -7.36 -10.35 19.74
CA THR A 163 -6.96 -9.09 19.08
C THR A 163 -7.63 -7.91 19.77
N GLU A 164 -6.93 -6.77 19.89
CA GLU A 164 -7.42 -5.50 20.46
C GLU A 164 -8.13 -5.60 21.84
N TYR A 165 -7.41 -6.15 22.83
CA TYR A 165 -7.93 -6.34 24.19
C TYR A 165 -8.28 -5.02 24.91
N GLU A 166 -7.49 -3.97 24.69
CA GLU A 166 -7.68 -2.67 25.36
C GLU A 166 -8.71 -1.79 24.63
N TRP A 167 -9.21 -2.23 23.48
CA TRP A 167 -10.21 -1.52 22.71
C TRP A 167 -11.59 -2.17 22.86
N GLU A 168 -12.33 -1.76 23.90
CA GLU A 168 -13.64 -2.32 24.25
C GLU A 168 -14.63 -2.34 23.07
N TRP A 169 -14.52 -1.38 22.15
CA TRP A 169 -15.36 -1.34 20.97
C TRP A 169 -15.14 -2.56 20.06
N TYR A 170 -13.89 -2.99 19.85
CA TYR A 170 -13.59 -4.19 19.08
C TYR A 170 -14.09 -5.45 19.79
N GLY A 171 -13.92 -5.53 21.11
CA GLY A 171 -14.49 -6.62 21.91
C GLY A 171 -16.00 -6.76 21.76
N LYS A 172 -16.73 -5.63 21.67
CA LYS A 172 -18.18 -5.61 21.39
C LYS A 172 -18.52 -6.02 19.96
N LEU A 173 -17.68 -5.65 18.98
CA LEU A 173 -17.84 -6.08 17.58
C LEU A 173 -17.70 -7.60 17.44
N VAL A 174 -16.65 -8.18 18.04
CA VAL A 174 -16.37 -9.63 17.99
C VAL A 174 -17.32 -10.42 18.90
N GLY A 175 -17.71 -9.83 20.03
CA GLY A 175 -18.62 -10.42 21.02
C GLY A 175 -17.96 -11.34 22.04
N ALA A 176 -16.64 -11.58 21.93
CA ALA A 176 -15.86 -12.38 22.87
C ALA A 176 -14.37 -12.09 22.74
N TYR A 177 -13.61 -12.43 23.80
CA TYR A 177 -12.15 -12.48 23.79
C TYR A 177 -11.65 -13.90 23.99
N PHE A 178 -10.47 -14.19 23.44
CA PHE A 178 -9.79 -15.46 23.66
C PHE A 178 -9.46 -15.64 25.15
N LYS A 179 -9.68 -16.86 25.65
CA LYS A 179 -9.39 -17.24 27.04
C LYS A 179 -8.34 -18.34 27.09
N ASN A 180 -8.59 -19.44 26.39
CA ASN A 180 -7.70 -20.58 26.24
C ASN A 180 -8.21 -21.51 25.13
N HIS A 181 -7.43 -22.56 24.81
CA HIS A 181 -7.86 -23.64 23.95
C HIS A 181 -7.45 -25.02 24.52
N PRO A 182 -8.18 -26.10 24.20
CA PRO A 182 -7.73 -27.47 24.50
C PRO A 182 -6.62 -27.90 23.53
N LYS A 183 -6.12 -29.14 23.66
CA LYS A 183 -5.30 -29.75 22.61
C LYS A 183 -6.11 -29.87 21.31
N ILE A 184 -5.43 -29.75 20.16
CA ILE A 184 -6.01 -29.97 18.84
C ILE A 184 -6.62 -31.38 18.80
N GLN A 185 -7.90 -31.44 18.44
CA GLN A 185 -8.69 -32.67 18.41
C GLN A 185 -9.87 -32.49 17.46
N LYS A 186 -10.50 -33.61 17.08
CA LYS A 186 -11.74 -33.57 16.31
C LYS A 186 -12.86 -32.93 17.11
N ALA A 187 -13.73 -32.18 16.44
CA ALA A 187 -14.90 -31.57 17.05
C ALA A 187 -16.18 -31.99 16.32
N LYS A 188 -17.20 -32.35 17.10
CA LYS A 188 -18.57 -32.53 16.61
C LYS A 188 -19.30 -31.20 16.72
N ILE A 189 -19.79 -30.68 15.59
CA ILE A 189 -20.44 -29.39 15.48
C ILE A 189 -21.95 -29.59 15.31
N SER A 190 -22.76 -28.95 16.16
CA SER A 190 -24.22 -28.96 16.07
C SER A 190 -24.74 -27.66 15.45
N THR A 191 -25.52 -27.78 14.38
CA THR A 191 -26.14 -26.63 13.71
C THR A 191 -27.45 -26.28 14.40
N ILE A 192 -27.46 -25.17 15.16
CA ILE A 192 -28.61 -24.77 15.99
C ILE A 192 -29.71 -24.09 15.17
N ASN A 193 -29.36 -23.12 14.33
CA ASN A 193 -30.31 -22.43 13.46
C ASN A 193 -30.13 -22.92 12.02
N LYS A 194 -31.12 -23.65 11.48
CA LYS A 194 -31.07 -24.19 10.10
C LYS A 194 -31.79 -23.32 9.07
N SER A 195 -32.45 -22.24 9.48
CA SER A 195 -33.12 -21.34 8.54
C SER A 195 -32.23 -20.16 8.10
N HIS A 196 -31.12 -19.91 8.80
CA HIS A 196 -30.19 -18.83 8.44
C HIS A 196 -29.36 -19.20 7.21
N ILE A 197 -29.08 -18.23 6.33
CA ILE A 197 -28.37 -18.46 5.05
C ILE A 197 -26.97 -19.07 5.24
N SER A 198 -26.28 -18.70 6.32
CA SER A 198 -24.93 -19.22 6.62
C SER A 198 -24.91 -20.67 7.11
N THR A 199 -26.06 -21.26 7.44
CA THR A 199 -26.15 -22.58 8.08
C THR A 199 -27.20 -23.50 7.47
N SER A 200 -28.06 -23.01 6.57
CA SER A 200 -29.14 -23.78 5.96
C SER A 200 -28.67 -24.95 5.10
N HIS A 201 -27.46 -24.84 4.55
CA HIS A 201 -26.80 -25.88 3.76
C HIS A 201 -26.05 -26.91 4.62
N LEU A 202 -25.94 -26.70 5.94
CA LEU A 202 -25.22 -27.59 6.85
C LEU A 202 -26.13 -28.69 7.39
N ASN A 203 -25.55 -29.87 7.61
CA ASN A 203 -26.19 -30.95 8.34
C ASN A 203 -26.49 -30.51 9.78
N GLU A 204 -27.45 -31.19 10.42
CA GLU A 204 -27.75 -30.95 11.84
C GLU A 204 -26.52 -31.19 12.72
N THR A 205 -25.70 -32.16 12.35
CA THR A 205 -24.41 -32.39 12.99
C THR A 205 -23.37 -32.83 11.97
N TRP A 206 -22.12 -32.37 12.15
CA TRP A 206 -20.97 -32.68 11.31
C TRP A 206 -19.67 -32.64 12.13
N GLU A 207 -18.57 -33.12 11.56
CA GLU A 207 -17.28 -33.21 12.25
C GLU A 207 -16.18 -32.46 11.48
N ILE A 208 -15.23 -31.90 12.25
CA ILE A 208 -13.96 -31.33 11.78
C ILE A 208 -12.79 -31.93 12.54
#